data_AF-A0A2E7P9K4-F1
#
_entry.id   AF-A0A2E7P9K4-F1
#
_cell.length_a   1.000
_cell.length_b   1.000
_cell.length_c   1.000
_cell.angle_alpha   90.00
_cell.angle_beta   90.00
_cell.angle_gamma   90.00
#
_symmetry.space_group_name_H-M   'P 1'
#
loop_
_entity.id
_entity.type
_entity.pdbx_description
1 polymer ?
#
loop_
_entity_poly.entity_id
_entity_poly.type
_entity_poly.pdbx_seq_one_letter_code
_entity_poly.pdbx_strand_id
1 'polypeptide(L)' 'MTTLYVQFYDSSEQEIIALFGGPQDPDVFPNQGTVDTSDTRWKAYYDKQDAFIKTLLPKPD' A
#
# COMPACT_ATOMS: atom_id res chain seq x y z
N MET A 1 -12.99 -4.27 4.38
CA MET A 1 -12.18 -3.35 5.18
C MET A 1 -11.14 -4.14 5.96
N THR A 2 -9.99 -4.32 5.31
CA THR A 2 -8.80 -4.95 5.87
C THR A 2 -7.70 -3.90 5.96
N THR A 3 -7.06 -3.79 7.12
CA THR A 3 -5.91 -2.91 7.31
C THR A 3 -4.68 -3.44 6.59
N LEU A 4 -4.04 -2.56 5.80
CA LEU A 4 -2.85 -2.83 5.00
C LEU A 4 -1.69 -1.97 5.51
N TYR A 5 -0.50 -2.56 5.63
CA TYR A 5 0.73 -1.83 5.94
C TYR A 5 1.41 -1.45 4.63
N VAL A 6 1.64 -0.16 4.40
CA VAL A 6 2.14 0.35 3.12
C VAL A 6 3.30 1.31 3.31
N GLN A 7 4.08 1.48 2.24
CA GLN A 7 5.01 2.58 2.12
C GLN A 7 4.46 3.62 1.16
N PHE A 8 4.53 4.89 1.57
CA PHE A 8 4.28 6.04 0.72
C PHE A 8 5.58 6.51 0.07
N TYR A 9 5.46 7.11 -1.12
CA TYR A 9 6.61 7.67 -1.84
C TYR A 9 7.38 8.70 -1.00
N ASP A 10 6.64 9.57 -0.30
CA ASP A 10 7.18 10.61 0.58
C ASP A 10 6.23 10.88 1.76
N SER A 11 6.57 11.87 2.58
CA SER A 11 5.82 12.25 3.78
C SER A 11 4.47 12.92 3.51
N SER A 12 4.09 13.18 2.26
CA SER A 12 2.75 13.70 1.91
C SER A 12 1.66 12.62 1.93
N GLU A 13 2.08 11.35 1.97
CA GLU A 13 1.22 10.17 1.99
C GLU A 13 0.23 10.08 0.81
N GLN A 14 0.55 10.68 -0.34
CA GLN A 14 -0.39 10.71 -1.49
C GLN A 14 -0.28 9.49 -2.40
N GLU A 15 0.90 8.87 -2.51
CA GLU A 15 1.16 7.74 -3.40
C GLU A 15 1.74 6.55 -2.63
N ILE A 16 1.08 5.40 -2.73
CA ILE A 16 1.60 4.13 -2.21
C ILE A 16 2.56 3.54 -3.24
N ILE A 17 3.71 3.06 -2.77
CA ILE A 17 4.74 2.43 -3.60
C ILE A 17 5.04 0.98 -3.20
N ALA A 18 4.65 0.55 -2.00
CA ALA A 18 4.83 -0.82 -1.54
C ALA A 18 3.73 -1.26 -0.56
N LEU A 19 3.46 -2.57 -0.55
CA LEU A 19 2.68 -3.26 0.47
C LEU A 19 3.64 -4.11 1.32
N PHE A 20 3.51 -4.05 2.64
CA PHE A 20 4.26 -4.84 3.60
C PHE A 20 3.35 -5.85 4.33
N GLY A 21 3.97 -6.93 4.82
CA GLY A 21 3.30 -7.90 5.69
C GLY A 21 3.09 -7.42 7.14
N GLY A 22 3.63 -6.25 7.50
CA GLY A 22 3.57 -5.67 8.84
C GLY A 22 4.42 -4.39 8.94
N PRO A 23 4.50 -3.76 10.13
CA PRO A 23 5.38 -2.62 10.36
C PRO A 23 6.83 -2.92 10.02
N GLN A 24 7.53 -1.98 9.37
CA GLN A 24 8.96 -2.10 9.06
C GLN A 24 9.79 -1.16 9.96
N ASP A 25 11.12 -1.27 9.88
CA ASP A 25 12.03 -0.32 10.50
C ASP A 25 11.92 1.05 9.77
N PRO A 26 11.48 2.13 10.45
CA PRO A 26 11.31 3.44 9.83
C PRO A 26 12.60 4.08 9.34
N ASP A 27 13.76 3.71 9.89
CA ASP A 27 15.05 4.25 9.46
C ASP A 27 15.52 3.63 8.14
N VAL A 28 15.00 2.44 7.79
CA VAL A 28 15.27 1.74 6.53
C VAL A 28 14.17 1.97 5.49
N PHE A 29 12.90 1.95 5.93
CA PHE A 29 11.72 2.15 5.11
C PHE A 29 10.89 3.33 5.63
N PRO A 30 11.28 4.58 5.30
CA PRO A 30 10.58 5.77 5.75
C PRO A 30 9.21 5.91 5.07
N ASN A 31 8.39 6.82 5.60
CA ASN A 31 7.05 7.15 5.06
C ASN A 31 6.11 5.94 5.02
N GLN A 32 6.20 5.08 6.03
CA GLN A 32 5.30 3.94 6.18
C GLN A 32 4.05 4.33 6.97
N GLY A 33 2.94 3.65 6.69
CA GLY A 33 1.68 3.86 7.38
C GLY A 33 0.69 2.72 7.13
N THR A 34 -0.55 2.93 7.53
CA THR A 34 -1.64 1.97 7.32
C THR A 34 -2.78 2.58 6.55
N VAL A 35 -3.33 1.83 5.61
CA VAL A 35 -4.55 2.17 4.86
C VAL A 35 -5.56 1.02 4.94
N ASP A 36 -6.80 1.27 4.53
CA ASP A 36 -7.81 0.21 4.37
C ASP A 36 -7.96 -0.19 2.90
N THR A 37 -8.52 -1.37 2.62
CA THR A 37 -8.88 -1.81 1.27
C THR A 37 -9.81 -0.84 0.54
N SER A 38 -10.59 -0.01 1.24
CA SER A 38 -11.41 1.05 0.63
C SER A 38 -10.65 2.34 0.31
N ASP A 39 -9.37 2.45 0.66
CA ASP A 39 -8.59 3.68 0.43
C ASP A 39 -8.35 3.89 -1.07
N THR A 40 -8.63 5.10 -1.56
CA THR A 40 -8.48 5.43 -2.98
C THR A 40 -7.03 5.34 -3.45
N ARG A 41 -6.06 5.57 -2.56
CA ARG A 41 -4.62 5.41 -2.83
C ARG A 41 -4.27 3.94 -3.01
N TRP A 42 -4.89 3.04 -2.22
CA TRP A 42 -4.72 1.59 -2.40
C TRP A 42 -5.26 1.14 -3.75
N LYS A 43 -6.45 1.60 -4.13
CA LYS A 43 -7.00 1.32 -5.47
C LYS A 43 -6.07 1.79 -6.58
N ALA A 44 -5.52 3.00 -6.49
CA ALA A 44 -4.59 3.53 -7.48
C ALA A 44 -3.30 2.68 -7.59
N TYR A 45 -2.75 2.23 -6.47
CA TYR A 45 -1.60 1.31 -6.46
C TYR A 45 -1.94 -0.05 -7.06
N TYR A 46 -3.08 -0.64 -6.67
CA TYR A 46 -3.56 -1.92 -7.18
C TYR A 46 -3.75 -1.87 -8.71
N ASP A 47 -4.37 -0.82 -9.24
CA ASP A 47 -4.67 -0.69 -10.66
C ASP A 47 -3.41 -0.62 -11.54
N LYS A 48 -2.30 -0.09 -11.01
CA LYS A 48 -0.99 -0.02 -11.69
C LYS A 48 -0.27 -1.36 -11.80
N GLN A 49 -0.66 -2.37 -11.01
CA GLN A 49 -0.01 -3.68 -11.04
C GLN A 49 -0.44 -4.51 -12.26
N ASP A 50 0.42 -5.45 -12.68
CA ASP A 50 0.07 -6.42 -13.71
C ASP A 50 -0.97 -7.44 -13.21
N ALA A 51 -1.54 -8.19 -14.15
CA ALA A 51 -2.63 -9.12 -13.87
C ALA A 51 -2.24 -10.24 -12.89
N PHE A 52 -0.99 -10.71 -12.91
CA PHE A 52 -0.54 -11.76 -12.00
C PHE A 52 -0.41 -11.22 -10.58
N ILE A 53 0.23 -10.07 -10.39
CA ILE A 53 0.37 -9.43 -9.08
C ILE A 53 -1.00 -9.10 -8.48
N LYS A 54 -1.97 -8.63 -9.29
CA LYS A 54 -3.35 -8.40 -8.84
C LYS A 54 -4.05 -9.62 -8.23
N THR A 55 -3.62 -10.85 -8.59
CA THR A 55 -4.15 -12.08 -7.98
C THR A 55 -3.61 -12.34 -6.57
N LEU A 56 -2.49 -11.72 -6.19
CA LEU A 56 -1.81 -11.89 -4.91
C LEU A 56 -2.14 -10.78 -3.91
N LEU A 57 -2.62 -9.62 -4.41
CA LEU A 57 -2.90 -8.45 -3.57
C LEU A 57 -4.34 -8.45 -3.04
N PRO A 58 -4.58 -7.88 -1.84
CA PRO A 58 -5.93 -7.58 -1.36
C PRO A 58 -6.69 -6.71 -2.37
N LYS A 59 -7.88 -7.17 -2.78
CA LYS A 59 -8.72 -6.40 -3.70
C LYS A 59 -9.22 -5.12 -3.02
N PRO A 60 -9.22 -3.97 -3.72
CA PRO A 60 -9.91 -2.79 -3.22
C PRO A 60 -11.41 -3.05 -3.04
N ASP A 61 -12.02 -2.44 -2.02
CA ASP A 61 -13.46 -2.52 -1.73
C ASP A 61 -14.28 -1.52 -2.56
#